data_AF-A0A498EXA8-F1
#
_entry.id   AF-A0A498EXA8-F1
#
_cell.length_a   1.000
_cell.length_b   1.000
_cell.length_c   1.000
_cell.angle_alpha   90.00
_cell.angle_beta   90.00
_cell.angle_gamma   90.00
#
_symmetry.space_group_name_H-M   'P 1'
#
loop_
_entity.id
_entity.type
_entity.pdbx_description
1 polymer ?
#
loop_
_entity_poly.entity_id
_entity_poly.type
_entity_poly.pdbx_seq_one_letter_code
_entity_poly.pdbx_strand_id
1 'polypeptide(L)' 'RLGEDPAVEATDEGLRVRGVRPEAIGAAVDALDDAGVAFDSLSWAEPSLEDVYLRLTGEEYARRGEIGGDAATEEGDR' A
#
# COMPACT_ATOMS: atom_id res chain seq x y z
N ARG A 1 -19.00 8.36 10.73
CA ARG A 1 -18.89 7.70 9.41
C ARG A 1 -17.56 8.14 8.83
N LEU A 2 -16.53 7.30 8.88
CA LEU A 2 -15.26 7.55 8.18
C LEU A 2 -15.44 7.00 6.76
N GLY A 3 -15.13 7.85 5.76
CA GLY A 3 -15.08 7.64 4.32
C GLY A 3 -15.70 6.37 3.75
N GLU A 4 -16.83 6.49 3.07
CA GLU A 4 -17.52 5.38 2.41
C GLU A 4 -16.83 4.93 1.10
N ASP A 5 -15.83 5.66 0.61
CA ASP A 5 -15.05 5.29 -0.58
C ASP A 5 -13.54 5.17 -0.29
N PRO A 6 -12.88 4.09 -0.76
CA PRO A 6 -11.43 3.96 -0.70
C PRO A 6 -10.75 5.00 -1.60
N ALA A 7 -9.64 5.57 -1.12
CA ALA A 7 -8.84 6.51 -1.92
C ALA A 7 -7.84 5.73 -2.77
N VAL A 8 -7.85 5.95 -4.09
CA VAL A 8 -6.99 5.25 -5.05
C VAL A 8 -5.97 6.21 -5.65
N GLU A 9 -4.72 5.79 -5.70
CA GLU A 9 -3.57 6.53 -6.21
C GLU A 9 -2.77 5.62 -7.15
N ALA A 10 -2.42 6.10 -8.34
CA ALA A 10 -1.45 5.43 -9.20
C ALA A 10 -0.03 5.81 -8.77
N THR A 11 0.86 4.82 -8.67
CA THR A 11 2.27 4.97 -8.36
C THR A 11 3.11 4.41 -9.51
N ASP A 12 4.42 4.63 -9.47
CA ASP A 12 5.34 4.05 -10.45
C ASP A 12 5.39 2.51 -10.39
N GLU A 13 5.01 1.92 -9.24
CA GLU A 13 5.00 0.47 -8.99
C GLU A 13 3.62 -0.18 -9.16
N GLY A 14 2.54 0.60 -9.30
CA GLY A 14 1.19 0.08 -9.47
C GLY A 14 0.09 0.94 -8.86
N LEU A 15 -0.89 0.30 -8.22
CA LEU A 15 -2.04 0.97 -7.60
C LEU A 15 -1.94 0.89 -6.08
N ARG A 16 -2.04 2.05 -5.42
CA ARG A 16 -2.16 2.15 -3.96
C ARG A 16 -3.59 2.50 -3.60
N VAL A 17 -4.24 1.63 -2.82
CA VAL A 17 -5.60 1.82 -2.33
C VAL A 17 -5.59 2.00 -0.81
N ARG A 18 -6.12 3.12 -0.33
CA ARG A 18 -6.17 3.48 1.10
C ARG A 18 -7.59 3.39 1.63
N GLY A 19 -7.72 3.14 2.93
CA GLY A 19 -9.02 3.02 3.61
C GLY A 19 -9.69 1.66 3.44
N VAL A 20 -8.97 0.67 2.91
CA VAL A 20 -9.46 -0.72 2.80
C VAL A 20 -9.36 -1.38 4.16
N ARG A 21 -10.50 -1.87 4.64
CA ARG A 21 -10.59 -2.70 5.85
C ARG A 21 -9.94 -4.06 5.58
N PRO A 22 -9.24 -4.67 6.56
CA PRO A 22 -8.62 -5.99 6.36
C PRO A 22 -9.60 -7.04 5.81
N GLU A 23 -10.83 -7.03 6.32
CA GLU A 23 -11.89 -7.97 5.94
C GLU A 23 -12.44 -7.73 4.52
N ALA A 24 -12.17 -6.55 3.93
CA ALA A 24 -12.60 -6.16 2.59
C ALA A 24 -11.52 -6.39 1.52
N ILE A 25 -10.31 -6.81 1.89
CA ILE A 25 -9.20 -7.03 0.93
C ILE A 25 -9.59 -8.09 -0.11
N GLY A 26 -10.24 -9.18 0.31
CA GLY A 26 -10.68 -10.24 -0.63
C GLY A 26 -11.63 -9.69 -1.70
N ALA A 27 -12.64 -8.92 -1.30
CA ALA A 27 -13.57 -8.30 -2.23
C ALA A 27 -12.88 -7.29 -3.18
N ALA A 28 -11.83 -6.60 -2.72
CA ALA A 28 -11.04 -5.73 -3.58
C ALA A 28 -10.25 -6.50 -4.64
N VAL A 29 -9.69 -7.66 -4.27
CA VAL A 29 -9.00 -8.56 -5.21
C VAL A 29 -9.98 -9.12 -6.24
N ASP A 30 -11.15 -9.60 -5.78
CA ASP A 30 -12.19 -10.12 -6.67
C ASP A 30 -12.65 -9.05 -7.68
N ALA A 31 -12.80 -7.80 -7.24
CA ALA A 31 -13.16 -6.69 -8.11
C ALA A 31 -12.08 -6.37 -9.18
N LEU A 32 -10.81 -6.55 -8.86
CA LEU A 32 -9.72 -6.40 -9.83
C LEU A 32 -9.73 -7.53 -10.86
N ASP A 33 -9.97 -8.78 -10.42
CA ASP A 33 -10.07 -9.95 -11.30
C ASP A 33 -11.29 -9.83 -12.25
N ASP A 34 -12.46 -9.44 -11.72
CA ASP A 34 -13.67 -9.17 -12.50
C ASP A 34 -13.46 -8.05 -13.54
N ALA A 35 -12.61 -7.08 -13.25
CA ALA A 35 -12.22 -6.02 -14.16
C ALA A 35 -11.14 -6.46 -15.18
N GLY A 36 -10.60 -7.68 -15.06
CA GLY A 36 -9.54 -8.21 -15.91
C GLY A 36 -8.16 -7.63 -15.61
N VAL A 37 -7.94 -7.11 -14.39
CA VAL A 37 -6.67 -6.52 -13.97
C VAL A 37 -5.79 -7.61 -13.36
N ALA A 38 -4.82 -8.09 -14.14
CA ALA A 38 -3.80 -9.00 -13.65
C ALA A 38 -2.73 -8.26 -12.82
N PHE A 39 -2.29 -8.88 -11.72
CA PHE A 39 -1.17 -8.40 -10.91
C PHE A 39 -0.34 -9.59 -10.42
N ASP A 40 0.98 -9.41 -10.37
CA ASP A 40 1.91 -10.47 -9.98
C ASP A 40 2.11 -10.55 -8.46
N SER A 41 1.86 -9.45 -7.75
CA SER A 41 2.07 -9.37 -6.30
C SER A 41 1.08 -8.43 -5.62
N LEU A 42 0.77 -8.72 -4.37
CA LEU A 42 -0.06 -7.89 -3.51
C LEU A 42 0.66 -7.67 -2.18
N SER A 43 0.74 -6.42 -1.74
CA SER A 43 1.23 -6.03 -0.42
C SER A 43 0.13 -5.28 0.35
N TRP A 44 0.05 -5.53 1.66
CA TRP A 44 -0.86 -4.85 2.56
C TRP A 44 -0.15 -4.49 3.86
N ALA A 45 -0.43 -3.29 4.36
CA ALA A 45 0.09 -2.79 5.61
C ALA A 45 -1.02 -2.16 6.44
N GLU A 46 -1.10 -2.53 7.72
CA GLU A 46 -1.93 -1.84 8.70
C GLU A 46 -1.21 -0.58 9.20
N PRO A 47 -1.90 0.55 9.39
CA PRO A 47 -1.32 1.69 10.08
C PRO A 47 -0.88 1.29 11.49
N SER A 48 0.33 1.70 11.88
CA SER A 48 0.84 1.45 13.23
C SER A 48 0.13 2.32 14.27
N LEU A 49 0.26 1.97 15.55
CA LEU A 49 -0.26 2.80 16.64
C LEU A 49 0.33 4.21 16.64
N GLU A 50 1.59 4.35 16.21
CA GLU A 50 2.25 5.65 16.06
C GLU A 50 1.56 6.48 14.96
N ASP A 51 1.29 5.88 13.80
CA ASP A 51 0.56 6.54 12.70
C ASP A 51 -0.83 7.01 13.16
N VAL A 52 -1.53 6.20 13.97
CA VAL A 52 -2.82 6.55 14.54
C VAL A 52 -2.70 7.69 15.56
N TYR A 53 -1.71 7.62 16.45
CA TYR A 53 -1.49 8.63 17.48
C TYR A 53 -1.17 9.99 16.88
N LEU A 54 -0.26 10.03 15.90
CA LEU A 54 0.19 11.27 15.28
C LEU A 54 -0.95 11.93 14.48
N ARG A 55 -1.76 11.13 13.77
CA ARG A 55 -2.98 11.62 13.12
C ARG A 55 -4.00 12.20 14.11
N LEU A 56 -4.12 11.63 15.32
CA LEU A 56 -4.98 12.18 16.37
C LEU A 56 -4.44 13.50 16.94
N THR A 57 -3.12 13.69 16.96
CA THR A 57 -2.49 14.93 17.42
C THR A 57 -2.33 16.01 16.33
N GLY A 58 -2.63 15.69 15.07
CA GLY A 58 -2.50 16.61 13.93
C GLY A 58 -1.09 16.68 13.33
N GLU A 59 -0.21 15.75 13.69
CA GLU A 59 1.14 15.62 13.16
C GLU A 59 1.12 14.42 12.19
N GLU A 60 1.47 14.58 10.91
CA GLU A 60 1.58 13.44 9.99
C GLU A 60 3.05 13.00 9.90
N TYR A 61 3.37 11.78 10.32
CA TYR A 61 4.71 11.21 10.19
C TYR A 61 4.78 10.34 8.94
N ALA A 62 5.47 10.81 7.91
CA ALA A 62 5.79 9.96 6.77
C ALA A 62 6.88 8.96 7.19
N ARG A 63 6.51 7.68 7.36
CA ARG A 63 7.48 6.58 7.54
C ARG A 63 8.45 6.60 6.36
N ARG A 64 9.70 7.00 6.61
CA ARG A 64 10.80 6.86 5.67
C ARG A 64 11.26 5.41 5.68
N GLY A 65 10.79 4.59 4.73
CA GLY A 65 11.25 3.20 4.65
C GLY A 65 10.74 2.31 3.53
N GLU A 66 9.82 2.73 2.66
CA GLU A 66 9.24 1.84 1.63
C GLU A 66 9.48 2.36 0.21
N ILE A 67 10.67 2.93 -0.05
CA ILE A 67 11.18 3.19 -1.40
C ILE A 67 12.61 2.63 -1.42
N GLY A 68 12.85 1.59 -2.23
CA GLY A 68 14.17 1.20 -2.71
C GLY A 68 14.92 0.14 -1.89
N GLY A 69 14.59 -1.14 -2.16
CA GLY A 69 15.39 -2.29 -1.75
C GLY A 69 15.75 -3.21 -2.91
N ASP A 70 15.78 -2.69 -4.14
CA ASP A 70 16.39 -3.38 -5.28
C ASP A 70 17.85 -2.92 -5.37
N ALA A 71 18.73 -3.66 -4.70
CA ALA A 71 20.18 -3.53 -4.84
C ALA A 71 20.69 -4.79 -5.54
N ALA A 72 20.63 -4.73 -6.87
CA ALA A 72 21.48 -5.54 -7.73
C ALA A 72 22.93 -5.45 -7.25
N THR A 73 23.50 -6.58 -6.84
CA THR A 73 24.95 -6.80 -6.92
C THR A 73 25.19 -7.75 -8.07
N GLU A 74 25.25 -7.15 -9.27
CA GLU A 74 25.96 -7.72 -10.39
C GLU A 74 27.45 -7.85 -10.02
N GLU A 75 27.98 -9.05 -10.29
CA GLU A 75 29.29 -9.26 -10.92
C GLU A 75 30.55 -8.90 -10.13
N GLY A 76 31.02 -9.86 -9.33
CA GLY A 76 32.41 -9.95 -8.89
C GLY A 76 33.29 -10.61 -9.95
N ASP A 77 33.68 -9.86 -10.99
CA ASP A 77 34.87 -10.16 -11.79
C ASP A 77 36.03 -9.29 -11.29
N ARG A 78 36.98 -9.93 -10.60
CA ARG A 78 38.41 -9.57 -10.49
C ARG A 78 39.15 -10.51 -9.53
#